data_AF-A0A948PWD9-F1
#
_entry.id   AF-A0A948PWD9-F1
#
_cell.length_a   1.000
_cell.length_b   1.000
_cell.length_c   1.000
_cell.angle_alpha   90.00
_cell.angle_beta   90.00
_cell.angle_gamma   90.00
#
_symmetry.space_group_name_H-M   'P 1'
#
loop_
_entity.id
_entity.type
_entity.pdbx_description
1 polymer ?
#
loop_
_entity_poly.entity_id
_entity_poly.type
_entity_poly.pdbx_seq_one_letter_code
_entity_poly.pdbx_strand_id
1 'polypeptide(L)'
;MTKKLRETLVSSDKLSEEVSVRKRAEKEALKANTELNAVNKELEAFSYSVSHDLRAPLRHISGFVELLQKSASSNLDEKSRRYIGLISDSAKRMGNLIDDLLTFSRVGRFKMVKNKVNLSQVVKNTIKGINEEIKGRNITWKIKELPEVSGD
;
A
#
# COMPACT_ATOMS: atom_id res chain seq x y z
N MET A 1 40.58 34.49 39.84
CA MET A 1 40.75 33.28 39.01
C MET A 1 39.73 32.17 39.31
N THR A 2 39.22 32.08 40.54
CA THR A 2 38.37 30.97 41.04
C THR A 2 36.90 30.99 40.57
N LYS A 3 36.29 32.16 40.35
CA LYS A 3 34.88 32.27 39.94
C LYS A 3 34.62 31.76 38.50
N LYS A 4 35.48 32.16 37.55
CA LYS A 4 35.39 31.76 36.14
C LYS A 4 35.61 30.25 35.95
N LEU A 5 36.56 29.66 36.70
CA LEU A 5 36.81 28.21 36.69
C LEU A 5 35.60 27.43 37.22
N ARG A 6 34.95 27.93 38.28
CA ARG A 6 33.73 27.33 38.84
C ARG A 6 32.54 27.42 37.87
N GLU A 7 32.37 28.55 37.18
CA GLU A 7 31.35 28.72 36.14
C GLU A 7 31.58 27.78 34.95
N THR A 8 32.83 27.60 34.51
CA THR A 8 33.18 26.67 33.44
C THR A 8 32.96 25.21 33.84
N LEU A 9 33.29 24.81 35.08
CA LEU A 9 33.04 23.46 35.60
C LEU A 9 31.54 23.15 35.64
N VAL A 10 30.74 24.06 36.20
CA VAL A 10 29.27 23.89 36.25
C VAL A 10 28.65 23.85 34.85
N SER A 11 29.17 24.63 33.89
CA SER A 11 28.71 24.58 32.50
C SER A 11 29.10 23.27 31.81
N SER A 12 30.28 22.73 32.09
CA SER A 12 30.75 21.44 31.55
C SER A 12 29.92 20.27 32.07
N ASP A 13 29.59 20.27 33.37
CA ASP A 13 28.75 19.23 33.97
C ASP A 13 27.34 19.22 33.37
N LYS A 14 26.73 20.40 33.17
CA LYS A 14 25.43 20.54 32.49
C LYS A 14 25.47 20.05 31.04
N LEU A 15 26.53 20.37 30.30
CA LEU A 15 26.71 19.88 28.92
C LEU A 15 26.85 18.36 28.87
N SER A 16 27.60 17.77 29.79
CA SER A 16 27.75 16.31 29.91
C SER A 16 26.40 15.64 30.21
N GLU A 17 25.61 16.22 31.12
CA GLU A 17 24.28 15.73 31.46
C GLU A 17 23.32 15.83 30.25
N GLU A 18 23.30 16.95 29.53
CA GLU A 18 22.47 17.12 28.33
C GLU A 18 22.87 16.13 27.21
N VAL A 19 24.17 15.91 26.98
CA VAL A 19 24.66 14.92 26.01
C VAL A 19 24.25 13.51 26.43
N SER A 20 24.30 13.18 27.72
CA SER A 20 23.85 11.88 28.24
C SER A 20 22.37 11.65 28.00
N VAL A 21 21.53 12.65 28.28
CA VAL A 21 20.08 12.60 28.02
C VAL A 21 19.80 12.42 26.53
N ARG A 22 20.45 13.19 25.66
CA ARG A 22 20.28 13.07 24.20
C ARG A 22 20.69 11.69 23.67
N LYS A 23 21.82 11.15 24.12
CA LYS A 23 22.28 9.80 23.75
C LYS A 23 21.29 8.71 24.19
N ARG A 24 20.68 8.87 25.37
CA ARG A 24 19.66 7.94 25.85
C ARG A 24 18.41 7.98 24.98
N ALA A 25 17.92 9.19 24.68
CA ALA A 25 16.78 9.39 23.79
C ALA A 25 17.04 8.84 22.37
N GLU A 26 18.23 9.06 21.81
CA GLU A 26 18.64 8.51 20.52
C GLU A 26 18.68 6.98 20.54
N LYS A 27 19.23 6.37 21.59
CA LYS A 27 19.27 4.92 21.76
C LYS A 27 17.87 4.32 21.88
N GLU A 28 16.98 4.97 22.63
CA GLU A 28 15.58 4.55 22.78
C GLU A 28 14.83 4.68 21.45
N ALA A 29 15.02 5.78 20.72
CA ALA A 29 14.45 5.99 19.38
C ALA A 29 14.96 4.93 18.38
N LEU A 30 16.25 4.62 18.39
CA LEU A 30 16.83 3.60 17.53
C LEU A 30 16.24 2.21 17.85
N LYS A 31 16.12 1.88 19.14
CA LYS A 31 15.52 0.62 19.59
C LYS A 31 14.05 0.50 19.13
N ALA A 32 13.25 1.54 19.35
CA ALA A 32 11.86 1.56 18.89
C ALA A 32 11.75 1.44 17.36
N ASN A 33 12.65 2.10 16.62
CA ASN A 33 12.69 1.99 15.16
C ASN A 33 13.05 0.56 14.71
N THR A 34 14.01 -0.10 15.36
CA THR A 34 14.34 -1.50 15.05
C THR A 34 13.18 -2.46 15.33
N GLU A 35 12.46 -2.27 16.44
CA GLU A 35 11.30 -3.09 16.81
C GLU A 35 10.14 -2.88 15.82
N LEU A 36 9.83 -1.62 15.47
CA LEU A 36 8.81 -1.30 14.46
C LEU A 36 9.13 -1.94 13.10
N ASN A 37 10.40 -1.90 12.68
CA ASN A 37 10.82 -2.55 11.43
C ASN A 37 10.70 -4.08 11.49
N ALA A 38 10.95 -4.70 12.64
CA ALA A 38 10.79 -6.14 12.82
C ALA A 38 9.30 -6.53 12.72
N VAL A 39 8.42 -5.82 13.43
CA VAL A 39 6.96 -6.05 13.39
C VAL A 39 6.41 -5.84 11.98
N ASN A 40 6.84 -4.79 11.27
CA ASN A 40 6.43 -4.58 9.88
C ASN A 40 6.90 -5.69 8.93
N LYS A 41 8.10 -6.24 9.15
CA LYS A 41 8.60 -7.40 8.39
C LYS A 41 7.77 -8.65 8.64
N GLU A 42 7.43 -8.91 9.89
CA GLU A 42 6.60 -10.05 10.28
C GLU A 42 5.19 -9.93 9.68
N LEU A 43 4.57 -8.74 9.75
CA LEU A 43 3.27 -8.47 9.17
C LEU A 43 3.26 -8.69 7.65
N GLU A 44 4.30 -8.24 6.94
CA GLU A 44 4.45 -8.49 5.49
C GLU A 44 4.58 -9.97 5.18
N ALA A 45 5.42 -10.70 5.91
CA ALA A 45 5.60 -12.14 5.71
C ALA A 45 4.29 -12.89 5.95
N PHE A 46 3.56 -12.52 7.00
CA PHE A 46 2.23 -13.06 7.29
C PHE A 46 1.23 -12.75 6.18
N SER A 47 1.09 -11.48 5.78
CA SER A 47 0.21 -11.08 4.67
C SER A 47 0.57 -11.79 3.38
N TYR A 48 1.86 -11.97 3.09
CA TYR A 48 2.34 -12.70 1.92
C TYR A 48 1.93 -14.17 1.94
N SER A 49 2.17 -14.87 3.06
CA SER A 49 1.82 -16.28 3.20
C SER A 49 0.32 -16.50 3.04
N VAL A 50 -0.50 -15.76 3.80
CA VAL A 50 -1.97 -15.90 3.75
C VAL A 50 -2.50 -15.61 2.35
N SER A 51 -2.00 -14.57 1.69
CA SER A 51 -2.42 -14.21 0.33
C SER A 51 -2.06 -15.27 -0.69
N HIS A 52 -0.85 -15.84 -0.59
CA HIS A 52 -0.42 -16.95 -1.43
C HIS A 52 -1.34 -18.16 -1.26
N ASP A 53 -1.64 -18.51 0.00
CA ASP A 53 -2.45 -19.68 0.34
C ASP A 53 -3.91 -19.52 -0.07
N LEU A 54 -4.43 -18.28 -0.11
CA LEU A 54 -5.78 -17.98 -0.61
C LEU A 54 -5.88 -17.90 -2.14
N ARG A 55 -4.80 -17.55 -2.85
CA ARG A 55 -4.82 -17.44 -4.31
C ARG A 55 -5.05 -18.77 -5.00
N ALA A 56 -4.44 -19.86 -4.52
CA ALA A 56 -4.61 -21.19 -5.10
C ALA A 56 -6.08 -21.67 -5.08
N PRO A 57 -6.78 -21.71 -3.92
CA PRO A 57 -8.18 -22.13 -3.89
C PRO A 57 -9.11 -21.18 -4.67
N LEU A 58 -8.86 -19.86 -4.66
CA LEU A 58 -9.65 -18.93 -5.50
C LEU A 58 -9.50 -19.21 -6.99
N ARG A 59 -8.28 -19.48 -7.45
CA ARG A 59 -8.02 -19.87 -8.85
C ARG A 59 -8.75 -21.14 -9.22
N HIS A 60 -8.78 -22.13 -8.32
CA HIS A 60 -9.55 -23.36 -8.54
C HIS A 60 -11.05 -23.09 -8.63
N ILE A 61 -11.62 -22.28 -7.72
CA ILE A 61 -13.03 -21.88 -7.77
C ILE A 61 -13.36 -21.19 -9.08
N SER A 62 -12.56 -20.20 -9.50
CA SER A 62 -12.76 -19.51 -10.78
C SER A 62 -12.65 -20.46 -11.97
N GLY A 63 -11.69 -21.38 -11.96
CA GLY A 63 -11.53 -22.39 -13.01
C GLY A 63 -12.72 -23.36 -13.10
N PHE A 64 -13.22 -23.85 -11.96
CA PHE A 64 -14.40 -24.72 -11.94
C PHE A 64 -15.66 -24.00 -12.40
N VAL A 65 -15.84 -22.74 -12.01
CA VAL A 65 -16.94 -21.90 -12.48
C VAL A 65 -16.88 -21.73 -14.00
N GLU A 66 -15.69 -21.43 -14.55
CA GLU A 66 -15.50 -21.27 -15.99
C GLU A 66 -15.74 -22.59 -16.75
N LEU A 67 -15.25 -23.72 -16.22
CA LEU A 67 -15.51 -25.04 -16.79
C LEU A 67 -17.00 -25.37 -16.79
N LEU A 68 -17.71 -25.09 -15.69
CA LEU A 68 -19.15 -25.32 -15.57
C LEU A 68 -19.95 -24.45 -16.54
N GLN A 69 -19.56 -23.19 -16.70
CA GLN A 69 -20.16 -22.29 -17.69
C GLN A 69 -19.97 -22.82 -19.11
N LYS A 70 -18.78 -23.36 -19.44
CA LYS A 70 -18.51 -23.90 -20.78
C LYS A 70 -19.20 -25.24 -21.03
N SER A 71 -19.19 -26.16 -20.07
CA SER A 71 -19.65 -27.54 -20.25
C SER A 71 -21.16 -27.73 -20.09
N ALA A 72 -21.83 -26.87 -19.32
CA ALA A 72 -23.24 -27.01 -18.98
C ALA A 72 -24.11 -25.81 -19.40
N SER A 73 -23.60 -24.85 -20.20
CA SER A 73 -24.30 -23.60 -20.56
C SER A 73 -25.76 -23.79 -20.99
N SER A 74 -26.03 -24.80 -21.83
CA SER A 74 -27.35 -25.15 -22.36
C SER A 74 -28.27 -25.83 -21.36
N ASN A 75 -27.72 -26.45 -20.31
CA ASN A 75 -28.44 -27.23 -19.31
C ASN A 75 -28.70 -26.44 -18.02
N LEU A 76 -28.07 -25.27 -17.88
CA LEU A 76 -28.30 -24.37 -16.76
C LEU A 76 -29.62 -23.63 -16.98
N ASP A 77 -30.46 -23.57 -15.95
CA ASP A 77 -31.59 -22.64 -15.94
C ASP A 77 -31.10 -21.20 -15.65
N GLU A 78 -31.99 -20.22 -15.77
CA GLU A 78 -31.65 -18.82 -15.54
C GLU A 78 -31.14 -18.56 -14.12
N LYS A 79 -31.73 -19.24 -13.12
CA LYS A 79 -31.36 -19.11 -11.71
C LYS A 79 -29.93 -19.63 -11.47
N SER A 80 -29.59 -20.77 -12.03
CA SER A 80 -28.25 -21.37 -11.94
C SER A 80 -27.22 -20.51 -12.64
N ARG A 81 -27.51 -19.99 -13.85
CA ARG A 81 -26.63 -19.02 -14.53
C ARG A 81 -26.35 -17.80 -13.66
N ARG A 82 -27.38 -17.24 -13.01
CA ARG A 82 -27.23 -16.10 -12.10
C ARG A 82 -26.34 -16.44 -10.90
N TYR A 83 -26.53 -17.59 -10.25
CA TYR A 83 -25.69 -17.99 -9.11
C TYR A 83 -24.23 -18.21 -9.50
N ILE A 84 -24.00 -18.85 -10.64
CA ILE A 84 -22.65 -19.05 -11.17
C ILE A 84 -21.96 -17.70 -11.46
N GLY A 85 -22.70 -16.73 -12.02
CA GLY A 85 -22.23 -15.36 -12.18
C GLY A 85 -21.83 -14.72 -10.84
N LEU A 86 -22.69 -14.81 -9.83
CA LEU A 86 -22.40 -14.28 -8.49
C LEU A 86 -21.16 -14.92 -7.84
N ILE A 87 -20.97 -16.24 -8.00
CA ILE A 87 -19.77 -16.93 -7.50
C ILE A 87 -18.52 -16.42 -8.24
N SER A 88 -18.59 -16.29 -9.57
CA SER A 88 -17.49 -15.77 -10.39
C SER A 88 -17.06 -14.36 -9.94
N ASP A 89 -18.04 -13.46 -9.78
CA ASP A 89 -17.78 -12.08 -9.38
C ASP A 89 -17.25 -11.98 -7.95
N SER A 90 -17.76 -12.82 -7.05
CA SER A 90 -17.28 -12.90 -5.67
C SER A 90 -15.83 -13.42 -5.62
N ALA A 91 -15.49 -14.44 -6.41
CA ALA A 91 -14.13 -14.97 -6.49
C ALA A 91 -13.14 -13.93 -7.04
N LYS A 92 -13.53 -13.20 -8.09
CA LYS A 92 -12.73 -12.09 -8.63
C LYS A 92 -12.52 -10.98 -7.60
N ARG A 93 -13.59 -10.57 -6.91
CA ARG A 93 -13.51 -9.54 -5.87
C ARG A 93 -12.59 -9.96 -4.72
N MET A 94 -12.64 -11.22 -4.30
CA MET A 94 -11.72 -11.74 -3.29
C MET A 94 -10.26 -11.72 -3.77
N GLY A 95 -10.01 -12.07 -5.04
CA GLY A 95 -8.69 -11.94 -5.65
C GLY A 95 -8.14 -10.52 -5.59
N ASN A 96 -8.96 -9.54 -5.99
CA ASN A 96 -8.57 -8.12 -5.94
C ASN A 96 -8.26 -7.66 -4.51
N LEU A 97 -9.11 -8.02 -3.53
CA LEU A 97 -8.87 -7.65 -2.12
C LEU A 97 -7.57 -8.22 -1.56
N ILE A 98 -7.21 -9.44 -1.97
CA ILE A 98 -5.94 -10.07 -1.59
C ILE A 98 -4.76 -9.30 -2.20
N ASP A 99 -4.87 -8.92 -3.48
CA ASP A 99 -3.83 -8.17 -4.17
C ASP A 99 -3.66 -6.75 -3.59
N ASP A 100 -4.76 -6.10 -3.22
CA ASP A 100 -4.78 -4.80 -2.55
C ASP A 100 -4.14 -4.89 -1.16
N LEU A 101 -4.46 -5.93 -0.38
CA LEU A 101 -3.88 -6.16 0.94
C LEU A 101 -2.37 -6.41 0.86
N LEU A 102 -1.91 -7.18 -0.15
CA LEU A 102 -0.49 -7.39 -0.42
C LEU A 102 0.22 -6.10 -0.82
N THR A 103 -0.44 -5.24 -1.58
CA THR A 103 0.10 -3.95 -1.97
C THR A 103 0.22 -3.05 -0.75
N PHE A 104 -0.84 -2.97 0.05
CA PHE A 104 -0.91 -2.18 1.27
C PHE A 104 0.16 -2.59 2.29
N SER A 105 0.38 -3.90 2.51
CA SER A 105 1.42 -4.36 3.46
C SER A 105 2.82 -3.91 3.08
N ARG A 106 3.07 -3.62 1.80
CA ARG A 106 4.36 -3.12 1.27
C ARG A 106 4.49 -1.60 1.30
N VAL A 107 3.40 -0.84 1.45
CA VAL A 107 3.40 0.64 1.41
C VAL A 107 4.28 1.25 2.52
N GLY A 108 4.45 0.57 3.65
CA GLY A 108 5.22 1.07 4.80
C GLY A 108 6.72 1.29 4.56
N ARG A 109 7.29 0.82 3.44
CA ARG A 109 8.74 0.90 3.16
C ARG A 109 9.14 1.66 1.91
N PHE A 110 8.20 2.17 1.13
CA PHE A 110 8.59 3.07 0.05
C PHE A 110 9.11 4.36 0.68
N LYS A 111 10.44 4.51 0.73
CA LYS A 111 11.02 5.85 0.82
C LYS A 111 10.45 6.59 -0.38
N MET A 112 9.61 7.59 -0.12
CA MET A 112 9.06 8.46 -1.15
C MET A 112 10.23 8.94 -2.02
N VAL A 113 10.31 8.42 -3.24
CA VAL A 113 11.35 8.82 -4.18
C VAL A 113 10.81 10.04 -4.88
N LYS A 114 11.12 11.21 -4.33
CA LYS A 114 10.70 12.47 -4.89
C LYS A 114 11.32 12.65 -6.28
N ASN A 115 10.50 12.45 -7.30
CA ASN A 115 10.81 12.71 -8.69
C ASN A 115 10.06 13.94 -9.18
N LYS A 116 10.47 14.45 -10.34
CA LYS A 116 9.72 15.49 -11.05
C LYS A 116 8.52 14.82 -11.71
N VAL A 117 7.32 15.10 -11.21
CA VAL A 117 6.06 14.52 -11.68
C VAL A 117 5.37 15.50 -12.61
N ASN A 118 5.13 15.07 -13.85
CA ASN A 118 4.34 15.81 -14.81
C ASN A 118 2.85 15.51 -14.60
N LEU A 119 2.14 16.41 -13.91
CA LEU A 119 0.72 16.22 -13.59
C LEU A 119 -0.17 16.14 -14.84
N SER A 120 0.21 16.78 -15.95
CA SER A 120 -0.51 16.66 -17.21
C SER A 120 -0.48 15.23 -17.76
N GLN A 121 0.64 14.54 -17.63
CA GLN A 121 0.77 13.16 -18.05
C GLN A 121 -0.01 12.20 -17.13
N VAL A 122 0.03 12.43 -15.82
CA VAL A 122 -0.74 11.65 -14.85
C VAL A 122 -2.23 11.71 -15.18
N VAL A 123 -2.80 12.91 -15.34
CA VAL A 123 -4.22 13.09 -15.65
C VAL A 123 -4.60 12.40 -16.97
N LYS A 124 -3.77 12.53 -18.01
CA LYS A 124 -4.00 11.83 -19.30
C LYS A 124 -4.04 10.32 -19.13
N ASN A 125 -3.10 9.76 -18.36
CA ASN A 125 -3.04 8.31 -18.11
C ASN A 125 -4.25 7.83 -17.32
N THR A 126 -4.68 8.58 -16.30
CA THR A 126 -5.88 8.26 -15.51
C THR A 126 -7.13 8.24 -16.38
N ILE A 127 -7.35 9.27 -17.20
CA ILE A 127 -8.50 9.33 -18.11
C ILE A 127 -8.50 8.14 -19.07
N LYS A 128 -7.34 7.77 -19.59
CA LYS A 128 -7.19 6.59 -20.45
C LYS A 128 -7.54 5.30 -19.72
N GLY A 129 -7.17 5.17 -18.44
CA GLY A 129 -7.45 3.99 -17.62
C GLY A 129 -8.92 3.76 -17.33
N ILE A 130 -9.71 4.83 -17.16
CA ILE A 130 -11.16 4.75 -16.88
C ILE A 130 -12.02 4.77 -18.14
N ASN A 131 -11.43 4.76 -19.34
CA ASN A 131 -12.14 4.98 -20.60
C ASN A 131 -13.25 3.93 -20.85
N GLU A 132 -13.04 2.69 -20.44
CA GLU A 132 -14.07 1.63 -20.56
C GLU A 132 -15.21 1.79 -19.54
N GLU A 133 -14.95 2.33 -18.35
CA GLU A 133 -15.98 2.57 -17.33
C GLU A 133 -16.89 3.76 -17.67
N ILE A 134 -16.36 4.73 -18.41
CA ILE A 134 -17.11 5.93 -18.82
C ILE A 134 -17.79 5.78 -20.18
N LYS A 135 -17.68 4.61 -20.81
CA LYS A 135 -18.28 4.32 -22.12
C LYS A 135 -19.80 4.50 -22.06
N GLY A 136 -20.35 5.29 -22.99
CA GLY A 136 -21.77 5.64 -23.02
C GLY A 136 -22.17 6.85 -22.16
N ARG A 137 -21.23 7.53 -21.52
CA ARG A 137 -21.46 8.80 -20.80
C ARG A 137 -20.89 9.98 -21.60
N ASN A 138 -21.64 11.08 -21.70
CA ASN A 138 -21.13 12.32 -22.28
C ASN A 138 -20.37 13.11 -21.21
N ILE A 139 -19.04 13.00 -21.20
CA ILE A 139 -18.16 13.67 -20.23
C ILE A 139 -17.33 14.75 -20.94
N THR A 140 -17.34 15.97 -20.39
CA THR A 140 -16.48 17.08 -20.85
C THR A 140 -15.41 17.36 -19.80
N TRP A 141 -14.13 17.13 -20.15
CA TRP A 141 -12.99 17.41 -19.27
C TRP A 141 -12.53 18.85 -19.41
N LYS A 142 -12.54 19.63 -18.32
CA LYS A 142 -11.98 20.99 -18.29
C LYS A 142 -10.68 20.99 -17.49
N ILE A 143 -9.57 20.64 -18.16
CA ILE A 143 -8.24 20.56 -17.55
C ILE A 143 -7.45 21.80 -17.94
N LYS A 144 -7.04 22.60 -16.96
CA LYS A 144 -6.14 23.75 -17.15
C LYS A 144 -4.69 23.28 -17.23
N GLU A 145 -3.78 24.19 -17.53
CA GLU A 145 -2.35 23.91 -17.48
C GLU A 145 -1.94 23.44 -16.07
N LEU A 146 -1.27 22.28 -15.99
CA LEU A 146 -0.90 21.66 -14.74
C LEU A 146 0.61 21.76 -14.51
N PRO A 147 1.06 22.12 -13.29
CA PRO A 147 2.47 22.28 -13.00
C PRO A 147 3.19 20.93 -12.92
N GLU A 148 4.52 20.98 -13.00
CA GLU A 148 5.35 19.88 -12.53
C GLU A 148 5.56 20.01 -11.03
N VAL A 149 5.39 18.90 -10.31
CA VAL A 149 5.51 18.87 -8.85
C VAL A 149 6.56 17.86 -8.41
N SER A 150 7.09 18.03 -7.21
CA SER A 150 7.96 17.02 -6.59
C SER A 150 7.11 16.03 -5.81
N GLY A 151 7.06 14.78 -6.27
CA GLY A 151 6.22 13.73 -5.70
C GLY A 151 6.68 12.35 -6.12
N ASP A 152 5.91 11.33 -5.74
CA ASP A 152 6.07 9.92 -6.09
C ASP A 152 4.72 9.42 -6.63
#